data_AF-A0A6J0KND5-F1
#
_entry.id   AF-A0A6J0KND5-F1
#
_cell.length_a   1.000
_cell.length_b   1.000
_cell.length_c   1.000
_cell.angle_alpha   90.00
_cell.angle_beta   90.00
_cell.angle_gamma   90.00
#
_symmetry.space_group_name_H-M   'P 1'
#
loop_
_entity.id
_entity.type
_entity.pdbx_description
1 polymer ?
#
loop_
_entity_poly.entity_id
_entity_poly.type
_entity_poly.pdbx_seq_one_letter_code
_entity_poly.pdbx_strand_id
1 'polypeptide(L)'
;MGVPSKCLLIIKKVHRETNTKTQLKLNSSYNYSLRKERNQNPIWLPLTSIHKSKKSSSFKLKNFDLELMGSEGPKAITIHVTGFKRFLGVSENPTEKIASNLKSYVEKRGLPSGLTLGTCTVLESAGEGGKARLYQVLESSVAAASGDNKNTNGTVVWLHLGVNSGSEKFAIERQAVNEAHFRCPDQLGWQPQRLPIVFEDGSILKAKETTCPTESIFNILKNKGYDVVQSDDAGRFVCNYLYYHSLRFAEQKGHKSLFLHVPLFSKIDEDTQMQFVVSLLEAIAATC
;
A
#
# COMPACT_ATOMS: atom_id res chain seq x y z
N MET A 1 43.36 -28.67 -39.61
CA MET A 1 42.28 -29.52 -39.07
C MET A 1 41.12 -28.60 -38.70
N GLY A 2 40.11 -28.50 -39.58
CA GLY A 2 38.80 -27.86 -39.30
C GLY A 2 37.85 -28.91 -38.70
N VAL A 3 36.76 -28.54 -37.99
CA VAL A 3 35.39 -28.16 -38.45
C VAL A 3 34.49 -28.35 -37.18
N PRO A 4 33.23 -27.82 -36.98
CA PRO A 4 32.43 -26.82 -37.71
C PRO A 4 31.75 -25.70 -36.87
N SER A 5 31.43 -24.62 -37.58
CA SER A 5 30.29 -23.71 -37.35
C SER A 5 28.94 -24.42 -37.54
N LYS A 6 28.11 -24.54 -36.49
CA LYS A 6 26.65 -24.71 -36.56
C LYS A 6 26.00 -24.18 -35.28
N CYS A 7 25.70 -22.88 -35.23
CA CYS A 7 24.62 -22.33 -34.39
C CYS A 7 24.20 -20.89 -34.80
N LEU A 8 24.36 -20.55 -36.08
CA LEU A 8 23.97 -19.25 -36.62
C LEU A 8 23.09 -19.43 -37.86
N LEU A 9 21.97 -20.15 -37.73
CA LEU A 9 20.96 -20.20 -38.80
C LEU A 9 19.56 -20.65 -38.35
N ILE A 10 19.04 -20.16 -37.21
CA ILE A 10 17.60 -20.28 -36.88
C ILE A 10 17.07 -18.99 -36.20
N ILE A 11 17.46 -17.80 -36.67
CA ILE A 11 16.79 -16.52 -36.31
C ILE A 11 16.75 -15.57 -37.52
N LYS A 12 16.56 -16.10 -38.73
CA LYS A 12 16.31 -15.29 -39.95
C LYS A 12 15.17 -15.81 -40.84
N LYS A 13 14.27 -16.64 -40.29
CA LYS A 13 13.11 -17.17 -41.03
C LYS A 13 11.74 -16.97 -40.34
N VAL A 14 11.67 -16.05 -39.36
CA VAL A 14 10.38 -15.55 -38.78
C VAL A 14 10.36 -14.01 -38.79
N HIS A 15 11.00 -13.40 -39.80
CA HIS A 15 11.02 -11.95 -40.01
C HIS A 15 10.76 -11.57 -41.48
N ARG A 16 9.95 -12.39 -42.15
CA ARG A 16 9.31 -12.12 -43.44
C ARG A 16 8.00 -12.89 -43.46
N GLU A 17 7.00 -12.37 -42.78
CA GLU A 17 5.57 -12.59 -43.02
C GLU A 17 4.80 -11.97 -41.86
N THR A 18 4.41 -10.71 -42.05
CA THR A 18 3.25 -10.00 -41.46
C THR A 18 3.51 -8.50 -41.58
N ASN A 19 3.65 -8.03 -42.82
CA ASN A 19 3.49 -6.62 -43.14
C ASN A 19 2.58 -6.52 -44.36
N THR A 20 1.26 -6.55 -44.12
CA THR A 20 0.23 -5.96 -44.98
C THR A 20 -1.11 -6.04 -44.26
N LYS A 21 -1.81 -4.90 -44.16
CA LYS A 21 -3.17 -4.68 -43.62
C LYS A 21 -3.18 -4.65 -42.08
N THR A 22 -3.20 -3.50 -41.40
CA THR A 22 -4.24 -2.46 -41.52
C THR A 22 -3.67 -1.12 -41.01
N GLN A 23 -3.19 -0.28 -41.92
CA GLN A 23 -3.28 1.17 -41.74
C GLN A 23 -4.69 1.58 -42.14
N LEU A 24 -5.45 2.18 -41.23
CA LEU A 24 -6.47 3.21 -41.51
C LEU A 24 -7.03 3.74 -40.19
N LYS A 25 -7.14 5.07 -40.12
CA LYS A 25 -7.71 5.94 -39.07
C LYS A 25 -6.77 6.38 -37.94
N LEU A 26 -5.77 7.16 -38.32
CA LEU A 26 -5.40 8.38 -37.61
C LEU A 26 -6.22 9.54 -38.18
N ASN A 27 -6.98 10.24 -37.34
CA ASN A 27 -6.99 11.71 -37.23
C ASN A 27 -8.06 12.24 -36.27
N SER A 28 -7.61 13.19 -35.44
CA SER A 28 -8.32 14.34 -34.87
C SER A 28 -9.42 14.02 -33.83
N SER A 29 -9.46 14.59 -32.62
CA SER A 29 -9.11 15.95 -32.22
C SER A 29 -8.94 16.02 -30.70
N TYR A 30 -7.90 16.71 -30.24
CA TYR A 30 -7.79 17.24 -28.88
C TYR A 30 -8.88 18.27 -28.64
N ASN A 31 -9.57 18.22 -27.50
CA ASN A 31 -10.26 19.37 -26.93
C ASN A 31 -10.18 19.32 -25.41
N TYR A 32 -9.26 20.12 -24.87
CA TYR A 32 -9.32 20.64 -23.51
C TYR A 32 -10.37 21.75 -23.47
N SER A 33 -11.35 21.65 -22.57
CA SER A 33 -12.30 22.73 -22.28
C SER A 33 -12.13 23.19 -20.84
N LEU A 34 -11.47 24.33 -20.69
CA LEU A 34 -11.48 25.20 -19.52
C LEU A 34 -12.91 25.56 -19.14
N ARG A 35 -13.36 25.20 -17.93
CA ARG A 35 -14.60 25.74 -17.37
C ARG A 35 -14.26 26.86 -16.39
N LYS A 36 -14.46 28.09 -16.87
CA LYS A 36 -14.43 29.34 -16.10
C LYS A 36 -15.46 29.32 -14.96
N GLU A 37 -15.00 29.85 -13.83
CA GLU A 37 -15.75 30.28 -12.65
C GLU A 37 -16.96 31.15 -12.99
N ARG A 38 -18.02 31.07 -12.18
CA ARG A 38 -18.98 32.16 -12.00
C ARG A 38 -19.15 32.46 -10.52
N ASN A 39 -18.67 33.64 -10.16
CA ASN A 39 -19.08 34.45 -9.02
C ASN A 39 -20.61 34.59 -8.95
N GLN A 40 -21.19 34.34 -7.76
CA GLN A 40 -22.31 35.13 -7.24
C GLN A 40 -22.12 35.32 -5.73
N ASN A 41 -22.17 36.58 -5.32
CA ASN A 41 -21.99 37.10 -3.96
C ASN A 41 -23.32 37.07 -3.15
N PRO A 42 -23.28 37.33 -1.83
CA PRO A 42 -24.20 36.74 -0.84
C PRO A 42 -25.46 37.57 -0.59
N ILE A 43 -26.53 36.91 -0.16
CA ILE A 43 -27.76 37.54 0.31
C ILE A 43 -27.71 37.60 1.85
N TRP A 44 -27.72 38.83 2.38
CA TRP A 44 -27.95 39.15 3.78
C TRP A 44 -29.45 39.34 4.03
N LEU A 45 -29.99 38.70 5.08
CA LEU A 45 -31.28 39.05 5.69
C LEU A 45 -31.16 38.98 7.23
N PRO A 46 -31.95 39.79 7.96
CA PRO A 46 -31.51 40.44 9.19
C PRO A 46 -31.72 39.63 10.48
N LEU A 47 -30.88 39.96 11.47
CA LEU A 47 -31.04 39.65 12.89
C LEU A 47 -32.26 40.38 13.47
N THR A 48 -33.20 39.65 14.04
CA THR A 48 -34.13 40.17 15.05
C THR A 48 -33.89 39.45 16.37
N SER A 49 -33.86 40.25 17.42
CA SER A 49 -33.58 39.86 18.79
C SER A 49 -34.88 39.87 19.61
N ILE A 50 -34.85 39.13 20.73
CA ILE A 50 -35.68 39.24 21.94
C ILE A 50 -37.04 38.51 21.95
N HIS A 51 -37.13 37.41 22.71
CA HIS A 51 -37.84 37.40 24.00
C HIS A 51 -37.53 36.15 24.86
N LYS A 52 -37.03 36.39 26.07
CA LYS A 52 -37.00 35.44 27.19
C LYS A 52 -38.44 35.16 27.64
N SER A 53 -38.82 33.89 27.65
CA SER A 53 -39.98 33.40 28.40
C SER A 53 -39.50 32.32 29.36
N LYS A 54 -39.51 32.63 30.66
CA LYS A 54 -39.32 31.66 31.74
C LYS A 54 -40.58 30.80 31.80
N LYS A 55 -40.45 29.49 31.52
CA LYS A 55 -41.37 28.48 32.05
C LYS A 55 -40.57 27.39 32.74
N SER A 56 -40.74 27.37 34.06
CA SER A 56 -40.36 26.29 34.96
C SER A 56 -41.26 25.10 34.67
N SER A 57 -40.69 24.01 34.15
CA SER A 57 -41.30 22.68 34.17
C SER A 57 -40.23 21.68 34.57
N SER A 58 -40.38 21.10 35.75
CA SER A 58 -39.54 20.02 36.23
C SER A 58 -39.79 18.78 35.36
N PHE A 59 -38.95 18.58 34.36
CA PHE A 59 -38.86 17.32 33.66
C PHE A 59 -37.96 16.38 34.47
N LYS A 60 -38.58 15.39 35.13
CA LYS A 60 -37.89 14.19 35.60
C LYS A 60 -37.28 13.52 34.38
N LEU A 61 -35.96 13.65 34.20
CA LEU A 61 -35.21 12.74 33.36
C LEU A 61 -35.28 11.36 34.01
N LYS A 62 -36.02 10.46 33.35
CA LYS A 62 -35.94 9.04 33.60
C LYS A 62 -34.50 8.62 33.24
N ASN A 63 -33.81 7.98 34.18
CA ASN A 63 -32.63 7.19 33.91
C ASN A 63 -33.05 6.12 32.89
N PHE A 64 -32.71 6.34 31.63
CA PHE A 64 -32.80 5.35 30.57
C PHE A 64 -31.37 5.22 30.03
N ASP A 65 -30.85 4.02 30.21
CA ASP A 65 -29.72 3.41 29.53
C ASP A 65 -28.34 4.02 29.78
N LEU A 66 -27.85 3.78 31.00
CA LEU A 66 -26.42 3.72 31.32
C LEU A 66 -25.93 2.25 31.28
N GLU A 67 -26.38 1.48 30.28
CA GLU A 67 -25.94 0.10 30.03
C GLU A 67 -25.78 -0.11 28.52
N LEU A 68 -24.69 0.40 27.94
CA LEU A 68 -24.08 -0.06 26.68
C LEU A 68 -22.80 0.75 26.39
N MET A 69 -21.91 0.85 27.36
CA MET A 69 -20.50 1.13 27.08
C MET A 69 -19.70 -0.08 27.51
N GLY A 70 -19.80 -1.14 26.70
CA GLY A 70 -18.82 -2.21 26.73
C GLY A 70 -17.46 -1.57 26.52
N SER A 71 -16.62 -1.61 27.55
CA SER A 71 -15.22 -1.27 27.47
C SER A 71 -14.51 -2.40 26.72
N GLU A 72 -14.74 -2.48 25.41
CA GLU A 72 -13.80 -3.21 24.56
C GLU A 72 -12.51 -2.40 24.59
N GLY A 73 -11.52 -2.89 25.35
CA GLY A 73 -10.15 -2.41 25.22
C GLY A 73 -9.71 -2.46 23.75
N PRO A 74 -8.72 -1.65 23.34
CA PRO A 74 -8.31 -1.59 21.94
C PRO A 74 -8.03 -3.00 21.42
N LYS A 75 -8.66 -3.35 20.28
CA LYS A 75 -8.47 -4.66 19.65
C LYS A 75 -6.98 -4.86 19.41
N ALA A 76 -6.45 -6.00 19.86
CA ALA A 76 -5.05 -6.32 19.66
C ALA A 76 -4.75 -6.31 18.15
N ILE A 77 -3.70 -5.63 17.73
CA ILE A 77 -3.29 -5.52 16.34
C ILE A 77 -1.87 -6.04 16.19
N THR A 78 -1.66 -6.93 15.22
CA THR A 78 -0.33 -7.42 14.87
C THR A 78 0.03 -6.95 13.47
N ILE A 79 1.14 -6.21 13.36
CA ILE A 79 1.62 -5.70 12.07
C ILE A 79 2.87 -6.46 11.68
N HIS A 80 2.83 -7.13 10.53
CA HIS A 80 3.97 -7.77 9.90
C HIS A 80 4.55 -6.82 8.86
N VAL A 81 5.86 -6.63 8.86
CA VAL A 81 6.54 -5.69 7.98
C VAL A 81 7.42 -6.44 6.99
N THR A 82 7.39 -6.01 5.74
CA THR A 82 8.36 -6.47 4.73
C THR A 82 9.06 -5.30 4.07
N GLY A 83 10.31 -5.53 3.69
CA GLY A 83 11.06 -4.66 2.79
C GLY A 83 11.65 -5.48 1.65
N PHE A 84 12.40 -4.84 0.76
CA PHE A 84 13.01 -5.49 -0.38
C PHE A 84 14.52 -5.42 -0.33
N LYS A 85 15.20 -6.47 -0.79
CA LYS A 85 16.64 -6.43 -1.07
C LYS A 85 16.96 -5.35 -2.12
N ARG A 86 18.21 -4.91 -2.14
CA ARG A 86 18.76 -4.12 -3.26
C ARG A 86 18.48 -4.76 -4.63
N PHE A 87 18.35 -3.93 -5.66
CA PHE A 87 18.16 -4.35 -7.05
C PHE A 87 18.93 -3.42 -8.00
N LEU A 88 18.91 -3.74 -9.30
CA LEU A 88 19.67 -3.02 -10.33
C LEU A 88 19.43 -1.50 -10.26
N GLY A 89 20.53 -0.74 -10.12
CA GLY A 89 20.51 0.73 -10.08
C GLY A 89 20.28 1.34 -8.69
N VAL A 90 20.06 0.53 -7.65
CA VAL A 90 19.89 0.98 -6.26
C VAL A 90 20.93 0.27 -5.39
N SER A 91 22.06 0.93 -5.13
CA SER A 91 23.17 0.37 -4.34
C SER A 91 22.79 0.06 -2.89
N GLU A 92 21.86 0.85 -2.36
CA GLU A 92 21.27 0.71 -1.03
C GLU A 92 19.76 0.91 -1.13
N ASN A 93 18.98 -0.11 -0.74
CA ASN A 93 17.54 -0.01 -0.66
C ASN A 93 17.14 0.35 0.78
N PRO A 94 16.59 1.55 1.03
CA PRO A 94 16.14 1.97 2.37
C PRO A 94 15.27 0.93 3.08
N THR A 95 14.43 0.23 2.33
CA THR A 95 13.49 -0.73 2.89
C THR A 95 14.15 -2.02 3.39
N GLU A 96 15.30 -2.40 2.83
CA GLU A 96 16.12 -3.52 3.33
C GLU A 96 16.63 -3.20 4.73
N LYS A 97 17.16 -1.97 4.91
CA LYS A 97 17.70 -1.48 6.18
C LYS A 97 16.59 -1.32 7.22
N ILE A 98 15.50 -0.66 6.84
CA ILE A 98 14.35 -0.45 7.73
C ILE A 98 13.80 -1.79 8.22
N ALA A 99 13.46 -2.71 7.32
CA ALA A 99 12.91 -4.01 7.71
C ALA A 99 13.89 -4.83 8.57
N SER A 100 15.20 -4.74 8.32
CA SER A 100 16.21 -5.47 9.09
C SER A 100 16.39 -4.92 10.51
N ASN A 101 16.28 -3.59 10.68
CA ASN A 101 16.59 -2.91 11.93
C ASN A 101 15.34 -2.60 12.79
N LEU A 102 14.13 -2.60 12.20
CA LEU A 102 12.89 -2.16 12.83
C LEU A 102 12.60 -2.85 14.16
N LYS A 103 12.83 -4.16 14.25
CA LYS A 103 12.59 -4.92 15.49
C LYS A 103 13.44 -4.37 16.64
N SER A 104 14.75 -4.21 16.44
CA SER A 104 15.66 -3.66 17.46
C SER A 104 15.35 -2.20 17.80
N TYR A 105 14.88 -1.43 16.81
CA TYR A 105 14.51 -0.04 16.99
C TYR A 105 13.26 0.08 17.88
N VAL A 106 12.26 -0.76 17.60
CA VAL A 106 11.02 -0.83 18.35
C VAL A 106 11.22 -1.38 19.76
N GLU A 107 12.10 -2.37 19.95
CA GLU A 107 12.44 -2.91 21.29
C GLU A 107 13.03 -1.82 22.21
N LYS A 108 13.81 -0.89 21.66
CA LYS A 108 14.39 0.23 22.41
C LYS A 108 13.38 1.33 22.72
N ARG A 109 12.47 1.63 21.80
CA ARG A 109 11.50 2.73 21.91
C ARG A 109 10.22 2.32 22.65
N GLY A 110 9.79 1.07 22.51
CA GLY A 110 8.47 0.58 22.90
C GLY A 110 7.39 0.83 21.84
N LEU A 111 6.31 0.06 21.94
CA LEU A 111 5.05 0.25 21.21
C LEU A 111 3.91 0.54 22.19
N PRO A 112 2.86 1.25 21.75
CA PRO A 112 1.66 1.41 22.54
C PRO A 112 1.00 0.06 22.84
N SER A 113 0.30 -0.01 23.98
CA SER A 113 -0.46 -1.20 24.37
C SER A 113 -1.43 -1.63 23.28
N GLY A 114 -1.47 -2.94 23.01
CA GLY A 114 -2.33 -3.52 21.99
C GLY A 114 -1.72 -3.59 20.58
N LEU A 115 -0.59 -2.91 20.32
CA LEU A 115 0.15 -3.04 19.06
C LEU A 115 1.35 -3.98 19.22
N THR A 116 1.35 -5.06 18.46
CA THR A 116 2.44 -6.02 18.35
C THR A 116 3.13 -5.89 17.00
N LEU A 117 4.45 -5.72 16.99
CA LEU A 117 5.26 -5.92 15.79
C LEU A 117 5.47 -7.43 15.60
N GLY A 118 4.92 -7.97 14.51
CA GLY A 118 5.11 -9.35 14.10
C GLY A 118 6.47 -9.57 13.44
N THR A 119 6.47 -10.33 12.34
CA THR A 119 7.69 -10.58 11.57
C THR A 119 8.14 -9.33 10.81
N CYS A 120 9.46 -9.15 10.73
CA CYS A 120 10.09 -8.19 9.83
C CYS A 120 10.92 -8.97 8.82
N THR A 121 10.53 -8.99 7.55
CA THR A 121 11.14 -9.85 6.53
C THR A 121 11.64 -9.06 5.33
N VAL A 122 12.89 -9.31 4.92
CA VAL A 122 13.41 -8.79 3.65
C VAL A 122 13.10 -9.79 2.54
N LEU A 123 12.39 -9.34 1.51
CA LEU A 123 12.04 -10.11 0.34
C LEU A 123 13.01 -9.84 -0.82
N GLU A 124 13.11 -10.83 -1.71
CA GLU A 124 13.74 -10.67 -3.00
C GLU A 124 12.99 -9.59 -3.82
N SER A 125 13.71 -8.68 -4.49
CA SER A 125 13.16 -7.71 -5.46
C SER A 125 12.77 -8.40 -6.78
N ALA A 126 11.91 -9.41 -6.69
CA ALA A 126 11.47 -10.25 -7.79
C ALA A 126 9.95 -10.44 -7.77
N GLY A 127 9.34 -10.46 -8.95
CA GLY A 127 7.91 -10.74 -9.12
C GLY A 127 7.62 -12.24 -8.99
N GLU A 128 7.44 -12.93 -10.12
CA GLU A 128 7.08 -14.35 -10.15
C GLU A 128 8.04 -15.23 -9.33
N GLY A 129 9.36 -14.99 -9.43
CA GLY A 129 10.36 -15.75 -8.67
C GLY A 129 10.38 -15.42 -7.16
N GLY A 130 9.81 -14.29 -6.72
CA GLY A 130 9.65 -13.93 -5.32
C GLY A 130 8.32 -14.37 -4.71
N LYS A 131 7.33 -14.73 -5.55
CA LYS A 131 5.95 -15.01 -5.14
C LYS A 131 5.85 -16.13 -4.10
N ALA A 132 6.56 -17.24 -4.29
CA ALA A 132 6.51 -18.36 -3.33
C ALA A 132 6.96 -17.95 -1.93
N ARG A 133 8.02 -17.12 -1.84
CA ARG A 133 8.53 -16.63 -0.57
C ARG A 133 7.55 -15.66 0.09
N LEU A 134 6.90 -14.79 -0.68
CA LEU A 134 5.82 -13.93 -0.18
C LEU A 134 4.73 -14.78 0.49
N TYR A 135 4.17 -15.74 -0.23
CA TYR A 135 3.08 -16.57 0.31
C TYR A 135 3.52 -17.36 1.54
N GLN A 136 4.76 -17.88 1.56
CA GLN A 136 5.30 -18.53 2.74
C GLN A 136 5.32 -17.59 3.97
N VAL A 137 5.73 -16.33 3.80
CA VAL A 137 5.73 -15.33 4.89
C VAL A 137 4.31 -15.02 5.35
N LEU A 138 3.38 -14.84 4.39
CA LEU A 138 1.98 -14.57 4.65
C LEU A 138 1.34 -15.72 5.44
N GLU A 139 1.53 -16.96 5.01
CA GLU A 139 0.92 -18.17 5.61
C GLU A 139 1.53 -18.56 6.96
N SER A 140 2.85 -18.49 7.10
CA SER A 140 3.55 -18.90 8.34
C SER A 140 3.08 -18.09 9.55
N SER A 141 2.74 -16.83 9.33
CA SER A 141 2.28 -15.94 10.40
C SER A 141 0.82 -16.23 10.80
N VAL A 142 -0.01 -16.75 9.88
CA VAL A 142 -1.36 -17.23 10.20
C VAL A 142 -1.30 -18.49 11.04
N ALA A 143 -0.39 -19.42 10.69
CA ALA A 143 -0.22 -20.67 11.42
C ALA A 143 0.24 -20.42 12.87
N ALA A 144 1.16 -19.47 13.07
CA ALA A 144 1.60 -19.04 14.40
C ALA A 144 0.44 -18.45 15.24
N ALA A 145 -0.47 -17.69 14.63
CA ALA A 145 -1.65 -17.15 15.30
C ALA A 145 -2.73 -18.21 15.60
N SER A 146 -2.70 -19.36 14.93
CA SER A 146 -3.71 -20.43 15.05
C SER A 146 -3.34 -21.53 16.07
N GLY A 147 -2.08 -21.59 16.50
CA GLY A 147 -1.56 -22.60 17.43
C GLY A 147 -1.92 -22.38 18.90
N ASP A 148 -2.14 -21.11 19.30
CA ASP A 148 -2.49 -20.71 20.66
C ASP A 148 -3.90 -20.12 20.68
N ASN A 149 -4.89 -20.94 21.07
CA ASN A 149 -6.29 -20.58 21.32
C ASN A 149 -7.07 -19.89 20.18
N LYS A 150 -8.19 -20.52 19.79
CA LYS A 150 -9.19 -20.12 18.78
C LYS A 150 -9.89 -18.76 19.00
N ASN A 151 -9.34 -17.84 19.79
CA ASN A 151 -10.00 -16.61 20.19
C ASN A 151 -9.06 -15.39 20.24
N THR A 152 -8.12 -15.25 19.31
CA THR A 152 -7.45 -13.97 19.10
C THR A 152 -8.30 -13.13 18.15
N ASN A 153 -9.23 -12.35 18.69
CA ASN A 153 -10.05 -11.33 18.01
C ASN A 153 -9.20 -10.14 17.45
N GLY A 154 -7.92 -10.39 17.15
CA GLY A 154 -6.95 -9.37 16.80
C GLY A 154 -6.87 -9.10 15.30
N THR A 155 -6.62 -7.85 14.94
CA THR A 155 -6.45 -7.43 13.54
C THR A 155 -5.02 -7.76 13.08
N VAL A 156 -4.87 -8.48 11.97
CA VAL A 156 -3.57 -8.70 11.31
C VAL A 156 -3.41 -7.71 10.16
N VAL A 157 -2.28 -7.01 10.11
CA VAL A 157 -1.94 -6.08 9.02
C VAL A 157 -0.60 -6.44 8.39
N TRP A 158 -0.59 -6.53 7.06
CA TRP A 158 0.62 -6.69 6.26
C TRP A 158 1.08 -5.33 5.76
N LEU A 159 2.18 -4.80 6.31
CA LEU A 159 2.80 -3.57 5.86
C LEU A 159 4.00 -3.89 4.96
N HIS A 160 3.92 -3.47 3.70
CA HIS A 160 4.97 -3.62 2.72
C HIS A 160 5.67 -2.29 2.48
N LEU A 161 6.99 -2.28 2.53
CA LEU A 161 7.81 -1.10 2.27
C LEU A 161 8.50 -1.27 0.91
N GLY A 162 8.36 -0.29 0.02
CA GLY A 162 9.09 -0.25 -1.25
C GLY A 162 9.84 1.07 -1.41
N VAL A 163 11.00 1.07 -2.07
CA VAL A 163 11.70 2.32 -2.41
C VAL A 163 11.15 2.89 -3.71
N ASN A 164 10.87 4.19 -3.73
CA ASN A 164 10.63 4.98 -4.94
C ASN A 164 11.75 6.02 -5.08
N SER A 165 12.74 5.73 -5.93
CA SER A 165 13.94 6.55 -6.08
C SER A 165 13.70 7.93 -6.68
N GLY A 166 12.55 8.13 -7.34
CA GLY A 166 12.14 9.44 -7.87
C GLY A 166 11.27 10.25 -6.92
N SER A 167 10.93 9.72 -5.74
CA SER A 167 10.09 10.42 -4.77
C SER A 167 10.92 11.29 -3.82
N GLU A 168 10.34 12.41 -3.42
CA GLU A 168 10.82 13.27 -2.31
C GLU A 168 9.98 13.05 -1.04
N LYS A 169 8.93 12.21 -1.11
CA LYS A 169 7.88 12.08 -0.09
C LYS A 169 7.57 10.62 0.20
N PHE A 170 7.00 10.38 1.38
CA PHE A 170 6.35 9.11 1.69
C PHE A 170 5.02 9.00 0.94
N ALA A 171 4.70 7.83 0.40
CA ALA A 171 3.43 7.61 -0.29
C ALA A 171 2.71 6.36 0.24
N ILE A 172 1.50 6.57 0.77
CA ILE A 172 0.61 5.50 1.21
C ILE A 172 -0.20 5.03 0.00
N GLU A 173 0.04 3.81 -0.45
CA GLU A 173 -0.64 3.25 -1.61
C GLU A 173 -2.02 2.71 -1.21
N ARG A 174 -3.07 3.28 -1.81
CA ARG A 174 -4.46 2.91 -1.56
C ARG A 174 -4.89 1.67 -2.34
N GLN A 175 -4.18 1.33 -3.41
CA GLN A 175 -4.52 0.21 -4.28
C GLN A 175 -3.32 -0.40 -5.00
N ALA A 176 -3.53 -1.60 -5.52
CA ALA A 176 -2.68 -2.25 -6.53
C ALA A 176 -3.53 -2.64 -7.75
N VAL A 177 -2.94 -2.63 -8.93
CA VAL A 177 -3.58 -2.98 -10.21
C VAL A 177 -3.15 -4.37 -10.65
N ASN A 178 -4.05 -5.17 -11.22
CA ASN A 178 -3.84 -6.54 -11.71
C ASN A 178 -2.93 -6.63 -12.95
N GLU A 179 -1.89 -5.81 -13.05
CA GLU A 179 -1.03 -5.71 -14.21
C GLU A 179 0.44 -5.88 -13.81
N ALA A 180 1.09 -6.87 -14.44
CA ALA A 180 2.53 -7.01 -14.48
C ALA A 180 3.07 -6.44 -15.80
N HIS A 181 3.67 -5.25 -15.73
CA HIS A 181 4.25 -4.57 -16.90
C HIS A 181 5.59 -3.90 -16.53
N PHE A 182 6.66 -4.67 -16.58
CA PHE A 182 7.95 -4.27 -16.01
C PHE A 182 8.79 -3.54 -17.06
N ARG A 183 9.16 -2.28 -16.75
CA ARG A 183 9.98 -1.43 -17.64
C ARG A 183 11.38 -2.01 -17.87
N CYS A 184 11.93 -2.67 -16.87
CA CYS A 184 13.20 -3.39 -16.90
C CYS A 184 13.02 -4.78 -16.28
N PRO A 185 13.92 -5.74 -16.52
CA PRO A 185 13.89 -7.01 -15.81
C PRO A 185 14.00 -6.81 -14.30
N ASP A 186 13.29 -7.65 -13.54
CA ASP A 186 13.55 -7.78 -12.11
C ASP A 186 14.91 -8.44 -11.85
N GLN A 187 15.29 -8.58 -10.58
CA GLN A 187 16.62 -9.10 -10.24
C GLN A 187 16.83 -10.58 -10.63
N LEU A 188 15.76 -11.32 -10.95
CA LEU A 188 15.81 -12.71 -11.44
C LEU A 188 15.62 -12.78 -12.96
N GLY A 189 15.60 -11.64 -13.64
CA GLY A 189 15.51 -11.55 -15.10
C GLY A 189 14.08 -11.59 -15.65
N TRP A 190 13.04 -11.60 -14.81
CA TRP A 190 11.66 -11.62 -15.29
C TRP A 190 11.21 -10.22 -15.71
N GLN A 191 10.69 -10.10 -16.93
CA GLN A 191 10.22 -8.83 -17.50
C GLN A 191 8.87 -9.00 -18.21
N PRO A 192 7.76 -9.16 -17.47
CA PRO A 192 6.42 -9.32 -18.04
C PRO A 192 5.97 -8.06 -18.78
N GLN A 193 5.17 -8.26 -19.83
CA GLN A 193 4.63 -7.19 -20.67
C GLN A 193 3.10 -7.26 -20.73
N ARG A 194 2.42 -6.48 -19.90
CA ARG A 194 0.94 -6.38 -19.85
C ARG A 194 0.27 -7.73 -19.58
N LEU A 195 0.77 -8.45 -18.59
CA LEU A 195 0.19 -9.72 -18.15
C LEU A 195 -0.69 -9.50 -16.90
N PRO A 196 -1.77 -10.26 -16.73
CA PRO A 196 -2.48 -10.29 -15.45
C PRO A 196 -1.56 -10.83 -14.35
N ILE A 197 -1.61 -10.23 -13.17
CA ILE A 197 -0.94 -10.79 -11.98
C ILE A 197 -1.66 -12.07 -11.54
N VAL A 198 -3.00 -12.00 -11.48
CA VAL A 198 -3.90 -13.12 -11.20
C VAL A 198 -4.91 -13.20 -12.33
N PHE A 199 -4.88 -14.29 -13.10
CA PHE A 199 -5.74 -14.48 -14.26
C PHE A 199 -7.23 -14.56 -13.87
N GLU A 200 -7.53 -15.22 -12.77
CA GLU A 200 -8.89 -15.44 -12.26
C GLU A 200 -9.57 -14.14 -11.82
N ASP A 201 -8.79 -13.10 -11.50
CA ASP A 201 -9.34 -11.83 -11.04
C ASP A 201 -9.87 -10.97 -12.21
N GLY A 202 -9.60 -11.36 -13.46
CA GLY A 202 -10.16 -10.76 -14.68
C GLY A 202 -9.26 -9.71 -15.34
N SER A 203 -9.82 -8.56 -15.70
CA SER A 203 -9.10 -7.48 -16.42
C SER A 203 -7.77 -7.11 -15.75
N ILE A 204 -6.73 -6.88 -16.55
CA ILE A 204 -5.44 -6.40 -16.06
C ILE A 204 -5.54 -5.01 -15.41
N LEU A 205 -6.56 -4.23 -15.76
CA LEU A 205 -6.81 -2.91 -15.18
C LEU A 205 -7.59 -2.97 -13.86
N LYS A 206 -7.96 -4.16 -13.38
CA LYS A 206 -8.70 -4.31 -12.13
C LYS A 206 -7.81 -3.88 -10.96
N ALA A 207 -8.27 -2.89 -10.22
CA ALA A 207 -7.66 -2.49 -8.96
C ALA A 207 -8.19 -3.33 -7.79
N LYS A 208 -7.33 -3.59 -6.82
CA LYS A 208 -7.69 -4.02 -5.47
C LYS A 208 -7.30 -2.90 -4.51
N GLU A 209 -8.26 -2.42 -3.73
CA GLU A 209 -8.07 -1.37 -2.74
C GLU A 209 -7.77 -1.97 -1.36
N THR A 210 -7.00 -1.25 -0.55
CA THR A 210 -6.79 -1.61 0.85
C THR A 210 -8.03 -1.35 1.70
N THR A 211 -8.26 -2.22 2.69
CA THR A 211 -9.26 -2.02 3.76
C THR A 211 -8.70 -1.30 4.98
N CYS A 212 -7.42 -0.86 4.93
CA CYS A 212 -6.89 0.10 5.88
C CYS A 212 -7.54 1.48 5.65
N PRO A 213 -7.92 2.22 6.71
CA PRO A 213 -8.49 3.56 6.58
C PRO A 213 -7.38 4.58 6.26
N THR A 214 -6.94 4.58 5.01
CA THR A 214 -5.78 5.36 4.54
C THR A 214 -5.93 6.86 4.76
N GLU A 215 -7.15 7.39 4.73
CA GLU A 215 -7.43 8.79 5.05
C GLU A 215 -7.13 9.13 6.51
N SER A 216 -7.58 8.31 7.45
CA SER A 216 -7.31 8.49 8.87
C SER A 216 -5.82 8.35 9.17
N ILE A 217 -5.16 7.34 8.57
CA ILE A 217 -3.71 7.12 8.69
C ILE A 217 -2.94 8.33 8.15
N PHE A 218 -3.31 8.81 6.96
CA PHE A 218 -2.72 9.99 6.33
C PHE A 218 -2.84 11.22 7.23
N ASN A 219 -4.03 11.50 7.75
CA ASN A 219 -4.26 12.66 8.61
C ASN A 219 -3.44 12.60 9.91
N ILE A 220 -3.33 11.42 10.55
CA ILE A 220 -2.46 11.25 11.73
C ILE A 220 -1.00 11.57 11.41
N LEU A 221 -0.48 11.02 10.30
CA LEU A 221 0.91 11.22 9.91
C LEU A 221 1.18 12.66 9.47
N LYS A 222 0.24 13.28 8.77
CA LYS A 222 0.33 14.68 8.34
C LYS A 222 0.34 15.62 9.55
N ASN A 223 -0.52 15.36 10.55
CA ASN A 223 -0.56 16.12 11.80
C ASN A 223 0.70 15.96 12.65
N LYS A 224 1.42 14.83 12.50
CA LYS A 224 2.77 14.63 13.07
C LYS A 224 3.88 15.38 12.30
N GLY A 225 3.56 16.08 11.21
CA GLY A 225 4.49 16.92 10.45
C GLY A 225 5.20 16.21 9.31
N TYR A 226 4.87 14.96 8.99
CA TYR A 226 5.54 14.23 7.90
C TYR A 226 5.10 14.71 6.51
N ASP A 227 6.04 14.70 5.56
CA ASP A 227 5.71 14.89 4.15
C ASP A 227 5.26 13.58 3.51
N VAL A 228 3.99 13.28 3.74
CA VAL A 228 3.29 12.10 3.23
C VAL A 228 2.22 12.49 2.22
N VAL A 229 1.96 11.62 1.25
CA VAL A 229 0.85 11.68 0.30
C VAL A 229 0.10 10.36 0.26
N GLN A 230 -1.14 10.38 -0.21
CA GLN A 230 -1.84 9.17 -0.65
C GLN A 230 -1.57 8.98 -2.15
N SER A 231 -1.45 7.72 -2.57
CA SER A 231 -1.20 7.34 -3.96
C SER A 231 -2.16 6.23 -4.38
N ASP A 232 -2.68 6.35 -5.60
CA ASP A 232 -3.51 5.32 -6.24
C ASP A 232 -2.70 4.53 -7.29
N ASP A 233 -1.37 4.71 -7.33
CA ASP A 233 -0.47 4.09 -8.31
C ASP A 233 0.83 3.59 -7.68
N ALA A 234 0.85 2.31 -7.31
CA ALA A 234 2.04 1.61 -6.81
C ALA A 234 3.07 1.24 -7.90
N GLY A 235 2.97 1.81 -9.11
CA GLY A 235 3.73 1.45 -10.29
C GLY A 235 3.24 0.15 -10.93
N ARG A 236 3.95 -0.34 -11.97
CA ARG A 236 3.68 -1.64 -12.65
C ARG A 236 4.87 -2.59 -12.52
N PHE A 237 5.66 -2.42 -11.47
CA PHE A 237 6.84 -3.22 -11.18
C PHE A 237 6.61 -4.17 -9.98
N VAL A 238 7.68 -4.65 -9.34
CA VAL A 238 7.63 -5.63 -8.25
C VAL A 238 6.77 -5.17 -7.06
N CYS A 239 6.79 -3.87 -6.71
CA CYS A 239 5.99 -3.31 -5.62
C CYS A 239 4.48 -3.58 -5.82
N ASN A 240 3.93 -3.15 -6.96
CA ASN A 240 2.53 -3.40 -7.32
C ASN A 240 2.21 -4.89 -7.44
N TYR A 241 3.10 -5.67 -8.07
CA TYR A 241 2.92 -7.11 -8.22
C TYR A 241 2.71 -7.80 -6.88
N LEU A 242 3.59 -7.50 -5.91
CA LEU A 242 3.54 -8.08 -4.58
C LEU A 242 2.36 -7.55 -3.77
N TYR A 243 2.09 -6.24 -3.85
CA TYR A 243 0.99 -5.62 -3.14
C TYR A 243 -0.36 -6.21 -3.58
N TYR A 244 -0.54 -6.46 -4.88
CA TYR A 244 -1.74 -7.11 -5.41
C TYR A 244 -1.98 -8.50 -4.80
N HIS A 245 -0.94 -9.34 -4.76
CA HIS A 245 -1.01 -10.65 -4.11
C HIS A 245 -1.32 -10.55 -2.61
N SER A 246 -0.71 -9.59 -1.92
CA SER A 246 -0.94 -9.36 -0.48
C SER A 246 -2.36 -8.89 -0.19
N LEU A 247 -2.90 -7.94 -0.97
CA LEU A 247 -4.28 -7.48 -0.86
C LEU A 247 -5.26 -8.62 -1.09
N ARG A 248 -5.04 -9.43 -2.12
CA ARG A 248 -5.86 -10.62 -2.40
C ARG A 248 -5.80 -11.64 -1.27
N PHE A 249 -4.62 -11.89 -0.71
CA PHE A 249 -4.47 -12.79 0.44
C PHE A 249 -5.17 -12.24 1.68
N ALA A 250 -5.01 -10.94 1.95
CA ALA A 250 -5.61 -10.27 3.10
C ALA A 250 -7.14 -10.34 3.04
N GLU A 251 -7.73 -10.05 1.88
CA GLU A 251 -9.16 -10.21 1.62
C GLU A 251 -9.66 -11.64 1.94
N GLN A 252 -8.93 -12.67 1.49
CA GLN A 252 -9.30 -14.07 1.71
C GLN A 252 -9.19 -14.53 3.17
N LYS A 253 -8.34 -13.86 3.96
CA LYS A 253 -8.10 -14.21 5.37
C LYS A 253 -8.77 -13.27 6.37
N GLY A 254 -9.45 -12.22 5.90
CA GLY A 254 -9.97 -11.17 6.78
C GLY A 254 -8.88 -10.31 7.43
N HIS A 255 -7.68 -10.27 6.84
CA HIS A 255 -6.59 -9.39 7.25
C HIS A 255 -6.68 -8.03 6.53
N LYS A 256 -5.77 -7.13 6.86
CA LYS A 256 -5.53 -5.90 6.09
C LYS A 256 -4.13 -5.92 5.47
N SER A 257 -3.93 -5.17 4.39
CA SER A 257 -2.63 -5.02 3.74
C SER A 257 -2.45 -3.57 3.28
N LEU A 258 -1.27 -3.01 3.49
CA LEU A 258 -0.91 -1.64 3.12
C LEU A 258 0.49 -1.62 2.51
N PHE A 259 0.69 -0.75 1.54
CA PHE A 259 2.02 -0.52 0.96
C PHE A 259 2.44 0.94 1.19
N LEU A 260 3.70 1.12 1.60
CA LEU A 260 4.35 2.40 1.76
C LEU A 260 5.51 2.50 0.78
N HIS A 261 5.46 3.46 -0.13
CA HIS A 261 6.67 3.89 -0.83
C HIS A 261 7.45 4.92 -0.01
N VAL A 262 8.74 4.68 0.13
CA VAL A 262 9.70 5.58 0.79
C VAL A 262 10.71 6.12 -0.23
N PRO A 263 11.22 7.34 -0.04
CA PRO A 263 12.26 7.89 -0.91
C PRO A 263 13.64 7.29 -0.56
N LEU A 264 14.68 7.65 -1.33
CA LEU A 264 16.06 7.30 -0.99
C LEU A 264 16.54 8.00 0.29
N PHE A 265 17.56 7.45 0.96
CA PHE A 265 18.18 8.10 2.12
C PHE A 265 18.86 9.43 1.82
N SER A 266 19.23 9.68 0.56
CA SER A 266 19.71 10.99 0.12
C SER A 266 18.63 12.06 0.08
N LYS A 267 17.35 11.69 0.18
CA LYS A 267 16.19 12.60 0.20
C LYS A 267 15.61 12.76 1.60
N ILE A 268 15.41 11.65 2.29
CA ILE A 268 15.00 11.61 3.69
C ILE A 268 15.88 10.59 4.39
N ASP A 269 16.64 11.03 5.40
CA ASP A 269 17.64 10.21 6.09
C ASP A 269 17.05 8.98 6.79
N GLU A 270 17.91 8.01 7.13
CA GLU A 270 17.52 6.72 7.72
C GLU A 270 16.75 6.88 9.04
N ASP A 271 17.19 7.78 9.93
CA ASP A 271 16.56 7.98 11.23
C ASP A 271 15.14 8.54 11.06
N THR A 272 14.97 9.52 10.18
CA THR A 272 13.65 10.09 9.87
C THR A 272 12.72 9.04 9.24
N GLN A 273 13.21 8.22 8.30
CA GLN A 273 12.39 7.15 7.72
C GLN A 273 12.01 6.08 8.75
N MET A 274 12.91 5.71 9.66
CA MET A 274 12.61 4.76 10.73
C MET A 274 11.55 5.31 11.69
N GLN A 275 11.67 6.58 12.09
CA GLN A 275 10.65 7.27 12.90
C GLN A 275 9.30 7.36 12.19
N PHE A 276 9.30 7.61 10.88
CA PHE A 276 8.09 7.59 10.06
C PHE A 276 7.43 6.21 10.09
N VAL A 277 8.19 5.13 9.86
CA VAL A 277 7.63 3.77 9.86
C VAL A 277 7.01 3.45 11.21
N VAL A 278 7.66 3.77 12.33
CA VAL A 278 7.06 3.55 13.65
C VAL A 278 5.80 4.40 13.85
N SER A 279 5.80 5.66 13.40
CA SER A 279 4.61 6.51 13.46
C SER A 279 3.47 5.96 12.60
N LEU A 280 3.79 5.30 11.49
CA LEU A 280 2.83 4.61 10.62
C LEU A 280 2.27 3.35 11.32
N LEU A 281 3.10 2.56 12.01
CA LEU A 281 2.62 1.42 12.81
C LEU A 281 1.59 1.89 13.86
N GLU A 282 1.88 2.97 14.57
CA GLU A 282 0.96 3.57 15.55
C GLU A 282 -0.33 4.08 14.88
N ALA A 283 -0.23 4.74 13.71
CA ALA A 283 -1.38 5.24 12.98
C ALA A 283 -2.28 4.11 12.47
N ILE A 284 -1.69 3.01 12.00
CA ILE A 284 -2.41 1.78 11.63
C ILE A 284 -3.12 1.23 12.87
N ALA A 285 -2.43 1.10 14.01
CA ALA A 285 -3.03 0.59 15.24
C ALA A 285 -4.18 1.44 15.78
N ALA A 286 -4.10 2.75 15.63
CA ALA A 286 -5.14 3.66 16.09
C ALA A 286 -6.40 3.65 15.21
N THR A 287 -6.34 3.07 14.01
CA THR A 287 -7.40 3.22 13.00
C THR A 287 -7.95 1.90 12.46
N CYS A 288 -7.19 0.80 12.54
CA CYS A 288 -7.56 -0.50 11.97
C CYS A 288 -8.32 -1.44 12.90
#